data_AF-A0A956DRG0-F1
#
_entry.id   AF-A0A956DRG0-F1
#
_cell.length_a   1.000
_cell.length_b   1.000
_cell.length_c   1.000
_cell.angle_alpha   90.00
_cell.angle_beta   90.00
_cell.angle_gamma   90.00
#
_symmetry.space_group_name_H-M   'P 1'
#
loop_
_entity.id
_entity.type
_entity.pdbx_description
1 polymer ?
#
loop_
_entity_poly.entity_id
_entity_poly.type
_entity_poly.pdbx_seq_one_letter_code
_entity_poly.pdbx_strand_id
1 'polypeptide(L)'
;MRRILDACVSLMETGEEPTMRSAAKAAGIAERTVYRHFDSLETLVTAVRDHCAARITVPLPETAADLDRYVKALFDAFEANRELVVTLVGLAPRRQDFEQSRAENLRAMRQLIDGSFPDAPRAARQAAADTLRTLASGSAWVYLRVSCGLPNSRVIQSTRWLMSTAFTALDGSVPDRVSEPAD
;
A
#
# COMPACT_ATOMS: atom_id res chain seq x y z
N MET A 1 4.16 18.44 -18.02
CA MET A 1 4.20 17.39 -16.98
C MET A 1 2.98 17.43 -16.06
N ARG A 2 2.84 18.41 -15.15
CA ARG A 2 1.80 18.41 -14.10
C ARG A 2 0.37 18.22 -14.61
N ARG A 3 -0.04 18.95 -15.66
CA ARG A 3 -1.37 18.78 -16.29
C ARG A 3 -1.65 17.38 -16.86
N ILE A 4 -0.62 16.64 -17.29
CA ILE A 4 -0.78 15.25 -17.79
C ILE A 4 -1.01 14.31 -16.60
N LEU A 5 -0.23 14.48 -15.53
CA LEU A 5 -0.37 13.68 -14.31
C LEU A 5 -1.74 13.91 -13.66
N ASP A 6 -2.17 15.16 -13.53
CA ASP A 6 -3.48 15.51 -12.98
C ASP A 6 -4.62 14.88 -13.80
N ALA A 7 -4.52 14.93 -15.13
CA ALA A 7 -5.49 14.30 -16.02
C ALA A 7 -5.53 12.78 -15.87
N CYS A 8 -4.38 12.11 -15.76
CA CYS A 8 -4.31 10.67 -15.49
C CYS A 8 -4.93 10.31 -14.14
N VAL A 9 -4.70 11.11 -13.10
CA VAL A 9 -5.30 10.88 -11.78
C VAL A 9 -6.81 10.99 -11.86
N SER A 10 -7.35 11.98 -12.57
CA SER A 10 -8.80 12.10 -12.78
C SER A 10 -9.40 10.91 -13.52
N LEU A 11 -8.67 10.30 -14.47
CA LEU A 11 -9.11 9.04 -15.10
C LEU A 11 -9.17 7.89 -14.09
N MET A 12 -8.12 7.74 -13.27
CA MET A 12 -8.09 6.68 -12.24
C MET A 12 -9.14 6.86 -11.15
N GLU A 13 -9.51 8.10 -10.83
CA GLU A 13 -10.63 8.39 -9.92
C GLU A 13 -11.99 7.94 -10.47
N THR A 14 -12.09 7.73 -11.79
CA THR A 14 -13.25 7.13 -12.45
C THR A 14 -13.10 5.61 -12.68
N GLY A 15 -12.01 5.01 -12.21
CA GLY A 15 -11.69 3.59 -12.42
C GLY A 15 -11.06 3.28 -13.78
N GLU A 16 -10.68 4.29 -14.57
CA GLU A 16 -10.03 4.11 -15.86
C GLU A 16 -8.51 4.03 -15.71
N GLU A 17 -7.90 2.98 -16.29
CA GLU A 17 -6.45 2.87 -16.41
C GLU A 17 -5.90 3.87 -17.46
N PRO A 18 -4.97 4.77 -17.09
CA PRO A 18 -4.44 5.73 -18.03
C PRO A 18 -3.64 5.05 -19.16
N THR A 19 -4.03 5.33 -20.40
CA THR A 19 -3.25 5.11 -21.62
C THR A 19 -2.68 6.42 -22.15
N MET A 20 -1.64 6.38 -23.01
CA MET A 20 -1.09 7.58 -23.67
C MET A 20 -2.18 8.43 -24.35
N ARG A 21 -3.10 7.75 -25.06
CA ARG A 21 -4.24 8.38 -25.72
C ARG A 21 -5.24 8.99 -24.75
N SER A 22 -5.67 8.24 -23.74
CA SER A 22 -6.63 8.74 -22.74
C SER A 22 -6.05 9.92 -21.96
N ALA A 23 -4.76 9.88 -21.61
CA ALA A 23 -4.05 10.96 -20.93
C ALA A 23 -3.98 12.22 -21.79
N ALA A 24 -3.66 12.07 -23.08
CA ALA A 24 -3.63 13.18 -24.03
C ALA A 24 -5.02 13.83 -24.16
N LYS A 25 -6.06 13.01 -24.34
CA LYS A 25 -7.45 13.45 -24.44
C LYS A 25 -7.90 14.19 -23.17
N ALA A 26 -7.68 13.59 -22.00
CA ALA A 26 -8.05 14.16 -20.71
C ALA A 26 -7.29 15.46 -20.40
N ALA A 27 -6.01 15.55 -20.81
CA ALA A 27 -5.21 16.77 -20.64
C ALA A 27 -5.48 17.84 -21.70
N GLY A 28 -6.27 17.55 -22.74
CA GLY A 28 -6.58 18.47 -23.84
C GLY A 28 -5.37 18.79 -24.72
N ILE A 29 -4.47 17.82 -24.94
CA ILE A 29 -3.24 17.98 -25.73
C ILE A 29 -3.08 16.88 -26.78
N ALA A 30 -2.20 17.11 -27.75
CA ALA A 30 -1.85 16.09 -28.73
C ALA A 30 -1.05 14.93 -28.08
N GLU A 31 -1.31 13.69 -28.51
CA GLU A 31 -0.64 12.48 -28.01
C GLU A 31 0.89 12.54 -28.14
N ARG A 32 1.41 13.14 -29.22
CA ARG A 32 2.84 13.41 -29.41
C ARG A 32 3.46 14.24 -28.28
N THR A 33 2.68 15.12 -27.64
CA THR A 33 3.15 15.91 -26.49
C THR A 33 3.32 15.04 -25.25
N VAL A 34 2.46 14.03 -25.05
CA VAL A 34 2.60 13.05 -23.97
C VAL A 34 3.85 12.21 -24.19
N TYR A 35 4.04 11.68 -25.41
CA TYR A 35 5.26 10.93 -25.77
C TYR A 35 6.56 11.72 -25.65
N ARG A 36 6.53 13.05 -25.74
CA ARG A 36 7.71 13.90 -25.50
C ARG A 36 8.09 13.99 -24.01
N HIS A 37 7.13 13.77 -23.12
CA HIS A 37 7.35 13.82 -21.67
C HIS A 37 7.54 12.42 -21.06
N PHE A 38 6.99 11.40 -21.70
CA PHE A 38 7.00 10.01 -21.24
C PHE A 38 7.30 9.10 -22.43
N ASP A 39 8.48 8.49 -22.43
CA ASP A 39 8.96 7.66 -23.54
C ASP A 39 8.13 6.39 -23.73
N SER A 40 7.44 5.96 -22.67
CA SER A 40 6.55 4.81 -22.70
C SER A 40 5.35 4.97 -21.76
N LEU A 41 4.31 4.16 -21.99
CA LEU A 41 3.22 3.99 -21.01
C LEU A 41 3.77 3.63 -19.62
N GLU A 42 4.87 2.87 -19.58
CA GLU A 42 5.47 2.46 -18.34
C GLU A 42 5.93 3.66 -17.51
N THR A 43 6.71 4.55 -18.14
CA THR A 43 7.21 5.80 -17.53
C THR A 43 6.08 6.74 -17.11
N LEU A 44 5.00 6.82 -17.88
CA LEU A 44 3.81 7.60 -17.52
C LEU A 44 3.17 7.06 -16.25
N VAL A 45 2.85 5.77 -16.20
CA VAL A 45 2.18 5.16 -15.05
C VAL A 45 3.05 5.21 -13.80
N THR A 46 4.38 5.11 -13.92
CA THR A 46 5.31 5.27 -12.79
C THR A 46 5.22 6.69 -12.23
N ALA A 47 5.24 7.71 -13.09
CA ALA A 47 5.10 9.09 -12.67
C ALA A 47 3.70 9.40 -12.09
N VAL A 48 2.65 8.78 -12.63
CA VAL A 48 1.28 8.90 -12.10
C VAL A 48 1.20 8.25 -10.72
N ARG A 49 1.75 7.05 -10.53
CA ARG A 49 1.83 6.38 -9.24
C ARG A 49 2.50 7.27 -8.20
N ASP A 50 3.63 7.89 -8.51
CA ASP A 50 4.33 8.77 -7.56
C ASP A 50 3.49 10.01 -7.22
N HIS A 51 2.78 10.54 -8.20
CA HIS A 51 1.81 11.63 -8.00
C HIS A 51 0.62 11.21 -7.14
N CYS A 52 0.12 9.98 -7.30
CA CYS A 52 -0.94 9.40 -6.47
C CYS A 52 -0.46 9.10 -5.05
N ALA A 53 0.76 8.58 -4.90
CA ALA A 53 1.34 8.27 -3.60
C ALA A 53 1.36 9.51 -2.72
N ALA A 54 1.70 10.68 -3.25
CA ALA A 54 1.63 11.95 -2.50
C ALA A 54 0.24 12.27 -1.92
N ARG A 55 -0.85 11.72 -2.48
CA ARG A 55 -2.23 11.90 -1.98
C ARG A 55 -2.68 10.85 -0.96
N ILE A 56 -2.08 9.67 -1.00
CA ILE A 56 -2.50 8.49 -0.21
C ILE A 56 -1.50 8.19 0.92
N THR A 57 -0.28 8.70 0.83
CA THR A 57 0.76 8.52 1.84
C THR A 57 0.37 9.17 3.15
N VAL A 58 0.49 8.38 4.21
CA VAL A 58 0.45 8.86 5.59
C VAL A 58 1.86 8.77 6.18
N PRO A 59 2.22 9.61 7.17
CA PRO A 59 3.51 9.54 7.83
C PRO A 59 3.79 8.11 8.33
N LEU A 60 5.00 7.61 8.05
CA LEU A 60 5.41 6.30 8.52
C LEU A 60 5.50 6.29 10.06
N PRO A 61 5.14 5.18 10.70
CA PRO A 61 5.28 5.03 12.15
C PRO A 61 6.76 4.96 12.53
N GLU A 62 7.13 5.64 13.62
CA GLU A 62 8.48 5.59 14.17
C GLU A 62 8.65 4.46 15.18
N THR A 63 7.56 4.09 15.87
CA THR A 63 7.54 3.02 16.87
C THR A 63 6.39 2.04 16.62
N ALA A 64 6.48 0.82 17.17
CA ALA A 64 5.36 -0.12 17.12
C ALA A 64 4.09 0.42 17.79
N ALA A 65 4.22 1.29 18.79
CA ALA A 65 3.07 1.93 19.44
C ALA A 65 2.29 2.87 18.50
N ASP A 66 2.95 3.42 17.47
CA ASP A 66 2.32 4.30 16.49
C ASP A 66 1.54 3.55 15.41
N LEU A 67 1.74 2.23 15.29
CA LEU A 67 1.13 1.43 14.23
C LEU A 67 -0.41 1.46 14.27
N ASP A 68 -1.02 1.59 15.45
CA ASP A 68 -2.48 1.73 15.57
C ASP A 68 -3.01 2.97 14.85
N ARG A 69 -2.36 4.12 15.11
CA ARG A 69 -2.72 5.39 14.51
C ARG A 69 -2.43 5.38 13.02
N TYR A 70 -1.28 4.83 12.64
CA TYR A 70 -0.87 4.66 11.25
C TYR A 70 -1.90 3.84 10.44
N VAL A 71 -2.29 2.66 10.92
CA VAL A 71 -3.26 1.79 10.21
C VAL A 71 -4.60 2.50 10.01
N LYS A 72 -5.08 3.21 11.04
CA LYS A 72 -6.33 3.96 10.92
C LYS A 72 -6.21 5.05 9.85
N ALA A 73 -5.16 5.88 9.94
CA ALA A 73 -4.94 6.96 8.98
C ALA A 73 -4.78 6.44 7.55
N LEU A 74 -4.04 5.34 7.38
CA LEU A 74 -3.82 4.70 6.09
C LEU A 74 -5.13 4.22 5.46
N PHE A 75 -5.97 3.53 6.22
CA PHE A 75 -7.24 3.01 5.69
C PHE A 75 -8.31 4.09 5.52
N ASP A 76 -8.27 5.17 6.30
CA ASP A 76 -9.09 6.35 6.03
C ASP A 76 -8.65 7.03 4.73
N ALA A 77 -7.34 7.15 4.47
CA ALA A 77 -6.80 7.68 3.22
C ALA A 77 -7.16 6.79 2.02
N PHE A 78 -7.16 5.47 2.19
CA PHE A 78 -7.64 4.54 1.16
C PHE A 78 -9.12 4.72 0.87
N GLU A 79 -9.97 4.82 1.90
CA GLU A 79 -11.40 5.05 1.70
C GLU A 79 -11.67 6.39 1.01
N ALA A 80 -10.98 7.46 1.40
CA ALA A 80 -11.10 8.78 0.77
C ALA A 80 -10.65 8.79 -0.69
N ASN A 81 -9.78 7.87 -1.10
CA ASN A 81 -9.26 7.74 -2.47
C ASN A 81 -9.60 6.37 -3.07
N ARG A 82 -10.79 5.83 -2.78
CA ARG A 82 -11.16 4.44 -3.07
C ARG A 82 -10.86 3.99 -4.51
N GLU A 83 -11.42 4.68 -5.50
CA GLU A 83 -11.25 4.28 -6.91
C GLU A 83 -9.80 4.37 -7.38
N LEU A 84 -9.06 5.37 -6.84
CA LEU A 84 -7.64 5.52 -7.09
C LEU A 84 -6.84 4.34 -6.55
N VAL A 85 -7.13 3.90 -5.31
CA VAL A 85 -6.48 2.74 -4.69
C VAL A 85 -6.83 1.45 -5.42
N VAL A 86 -8.10 1.26 -5.81
CA VAL A 86 -8.54 0.09 -6.57
C VAL A 86 -7.78 0.00 -7.90
N THR A 87 -7.71 1.11 -8.63
CA THR A 87 -7.00 1.18 -9.91
C THR A 87 -5.51 0.87 -9.70
N LEU A 88 -4.84 1.53 -8.75
CA LEU A 88 -3.42 1.27 -8.45
C LEU A 88 -3.14 -0.18 -8.07
N VAL A 89 -3.98 -0.80 -7.25
CA VAL A 89 -3.84 -2.20 -6.83
C VAL A 89 -4.01 -3.15 -8.01
N GLY A 90 -4.94 -2.84 -8.93
CA GLY A 90 -5.16 -3.63 -10.15
C GLY A 90 -3.97 -3.62 -11.12
N LEU A 91 -3.19 -2.54 -11.14
CA LEU A 91 -1.99 -2.41 -11.98
C LEU A 91 -0.78 -3.17 -11.42
N ALA A 92 -0.71 -3.29 -10.09
CA ALA A 92 0.50 -3.72 -9.39
C ALA A 92 1.07 -5.10 -9.78
N PRO A 93 0.29 -6.15 -10.10
CA PRO A 93 0.84 -7.46 -10.47
C PRO A 93 1.61 -7.49 -11.79
N ARG A 94 1.50 -6.43 -12.62
CA ARG A 94 2.07 -6.40 -13.99
C ARG A 94 3.35 -5.55 -14.07
N ARG A 95 3.92 -5.15 -12.92
CA ARG A 95 4.69 -3.91 -12.82
C ARG A 95 5.84 -4.02 -11.81
N GLN A 96 7.08 -4.03 -12.31
CA GLN A 96 8.32 -4.17 -11.52
C GLN A 96 8.51 -3.04 -10.48
N ASP A 97 8.05 -1.84 -10.82
CA ASP A 97 8.17 -0.65 -9.98
C ASP A 97 7.34 -0.76 -8.68
N PHE A 98 6.21 -1.50 -8.71
CA PHE A 98 5.44 -1.84 -7.51
C PHE A 98 6.13 -2.89 -6.64
N GLU A 99 6.87 -3.83 -7.24
CA GLU A 99 7.62 -4.85 -6.50
C GLU A 99 8.69 -4.20 -5.62
N GLN A 100 9.42 -3.21 -6.16
CA GLN A 100 10.43 -2.48 -5.41
C GLN A 100 9.82 -1.76 -4.20
N SER A 101 8.74 -1.00 -4.40
CA SER A 101 8.06 -0.30 -3.30
C SER A 101 7.52 -1.28 -2.25
N ARG A 102 7.02 -2.45 -2.65
CA ARG A 102 6.56 -3.50 -1.72
C ARG A 102 7.72 -4.03 -0.87
N ALA A 103 8.86 -4.31 -1.49
CA ALA A 103 10.06 -4.77 -0.79
C ALA A 103 10.60 -3.74 0.20
N GLU A 104 10.61 -2.45 -0.18
CA GLU A 104 11.01 -1.34 0.69
C GLU A 104 10.08 -1.18 1.89
N ASN A 105 8.76 -1.20 1.66
CA ASN A 105 7.77 -1.15 2.73
C ASN A 105 7.89 -2.33 3.70
N LEU A 106 8.17 -3.54 3.19
CA LEU A 106 8.41 -4.70 4.03
C LEU A 106 9.68 -4.54 4.87
N ARG A 107 10.77 -4.03 4.26
CA ARG A 107 12.01 -3.75 4.96
C ARG A 107 11.81 -2.74 6.09
N ALA A 108 11.07 -1.66 5.84
CA ALA A 108 10.74 -0.66 6.86
C ALA A 108 9.93 -1.27 8.02
N MET A 109 8.93 -2.10 7.72
CA MET A 109 8.16 -2.79 8.76
C MET A 109 9.04 -3.74 9.59
N ARG A 110 9.96 -4.47 8.95
CA ARG A 110 10.92 -5.33 9.67
C ARG A 110 11.82 -4.53 10.60
N GLN A 111 12.39 -3.43 10.12
CA GLN A 111 13.22 -2.53 10.95
C GLN A 111 12.45 -1.97 12.15
N LEU A 112 11.19 -1.58 11.95
CA LEU A 112 10.33 -1.08 13.02
C LEU A 112 10.09 -2.13 14.12
N ILE A 113 9.75 -3.35 13.72
CA ILE A 113 9.52 -4.46 14.66
C ILE A 113 10.82 -4.89 15.34
N ASP A 114 11.93 -4.94 14.61
CA ASP A 114 13.24 -5.26 15.15
C ASP A 114 13.70 -4.27 16.22
N GLY A 115 13.46 -2.97 16.00
CA GLY A 115 13.78 -1.93 16.98
C GLY A 115 12.83 -1.90 18.17
N SER A 116 11.57 -2.29 17.99
CA SER A 116 10.54 -2.23 19.03
C SER A 116 10.54 -3.46 19.95
N PHE A 117 10.97 -4.62 19.44
CA PHE A 117 10.95 -5.90 20.18
C PHE A 117 12.30 -6.62 20.09
N PRO A 118 13.43 -5.99 20.47
CA PRO A 118 14.77 -6.53 20.23
C PRO A 118 15.01 -7.90 20.87
N ASP A 119 14.37 -8.15 22.02
CA ASP A 119 14.52 -9.37 22.81
C ASP A 119 13.63 -10.53 22.33
N ALA A 120 12.66 -10.26 21.45
CA ALA A 120 11.79 -11.30 20.90
C ALA A 120 12.54 -12.18 19.89
N PRO A 121 12.21 -13.49 19.80
CA PRO A 121 12.81 -14.40 18.84
C PRO A 121 12.71 -13.85 17.41
N ARG A 122 13.81 -13.96 16.66
CA ARG A 122 13.90 -13.43 15.28
C ARG A 122 12.78 -13.96 14.37
N ALA A 123 12.46 -15.24 14.47
CA ALA A 123 11.38 -15.85 13.70
C ALA A 123 10.01 -15.21 14.01
N ALA A 124 9.72 -14.94 15.29
CA ALA A 124 8.49 -14.28 15.71
C ALA A 124 8.41 -12.83 15.20
N ARG A 125 9.52 -12.08 15.28
CA ARG A 125 9.61 -10.72 14.72
C ARG A 125 9.36 -10.68 13.22
N GLN A 126 9.98 -11.60 12.47
CA GLN A 126 9.79 -11.71 11.02
C GLN A 126 8.34 -12.06 10.67
N ALA A 127 7.75 -13.05 11.35
CA ALA A 127 6.36 -13.44 11.14
C ALA A 127 5.39 -12.27 11.43
N ALA A 128 5.63 -11.52 12.51
CA ALA A 128 4.84 -10.33 12.84
C ALA A 128 4.97 -9.25 11.75
N ALA A 129 6.20 -8.89 11.34
CA ALA A 129 6.43 -7.87 10.33
C ALA A 129 5.80 -8.23 8.97
N ASP A 130 5.96 -9.48 8.53
CA ASP A 130 5.43 -9.97 7.25
C ASP A 130 3.89 -9.98 7.25
N THR A 131 3.28 -10.41 8.36
CA THR A 131 1.83 -10.42 8.55
C THR A 131 1.26 -9.01 8.61
N LEU A 132 1.84 -8.13 9.44
CA LEU A 132 1.41 -6.74 9.59
C LEU A 132 1.53 -5.97 8.28
N ARG A 133 2.63 -6.15 7.55
CA ARG A 133 2.80 -5.53 6.24
C ARG A 133 1.73 -6.00 5.26
N THR A 134 1.43 -7.30 5.24
CA THR A 134 0.39 -7.87 4.37
C THR A 134 -0.97 -7.27 4.68
N LEU A 135 -1.36 -7.24 5.96
CA LEU A 135 -2.65 -6.70 6.41
C LEU A 135 -2.78 -5.20 6.15
N ALA A 136 -1.70 -4.43 6.32
CA ALA A 136 -1.67 -2.98 6.04
C ALA A 136 -1.50 -2.65 4.54
N SER A 137 -1.61 -3.63 3.63
CA SER A 137 -1.47 -3.38 2.19
C SER A 137 -2.76 -2.89 1.54
N GLY A 138 -2.61 -2.10 0.47
CA GLY A 138 -3.74 -1.73 -0.39
C GLY A 138 -4.45 -2.96 -0.97
N SER A 139 -3.73 -4.05 -1.26
CA SER A 139 -4.31 -5.30 -1.75
C SER A 139 -5.22 -5.98 -0.72
N ALA A 140 -4.79 -6.07 0.55
CA ALA A 140 -5.62 -6.61 1.63
C ALA A 140 -6.84 -5.72 1.89
N TRP A 141 -6.66 -4.40 1.85
CA TRP A 141 -7.76 -3.45 1.97
C TRP A 141 -8.75 -3.61 0.82
N VAL A 142 -8.33 -3.61 -0.45
CA VAL A 142 -9.21 -3.81 -1.61
C VAL A 142 -9.97 -5.13 -1.49
N TYR A 143 -9.30 -6.22 -1.13
CA TYR A 143 -9.95 -7.51 -0.95
C TYR A 143 -11.05 -7.46 0.11
N LEU A 144 -10.74 -7.03 1.34
CA LEU A 144 -11.72 -7.02 2.44
C LEU A 144 -12.81 -5.95 2.25
N ARG A 145 -12.44 -4.75 1.80
CA ARG A 145 -13.34 -3.59 1.68
C ARG A 145 -14.19 -3.62 0.42
N VAL A 146 -13.60 -3.97 -0.71
CA VAL A 146 -14.21 -3.88 -2.04
C VAL A 146 -14.75 -5.22 -2.48
N SER A 147 -13.94 -6.29 -2.42
CA SER A 147 -14.37 -7.62 -2.87
C SER A 147 -15.30 -8.32 -1.87
N CYS A 148 -15.00 -8.25 -0.57
CA CYS A 148 -15.84 -8.86 0.48
C CYS A 148 -16.92 -7.92 1.03
N GLY A 149 -16.89 -6.63 0.67
CA GLY A 149 -17.91 -5.65 1.05
C GLY A 149 -17.93 -5.26 2.53
N LEU A 150 -16.86 -5.53 3.29
CA LEU A 150 -16.81 -5.12 4.70
C LEU A 150 -16.78 -3.59 4.83
N PRO A 151 -17.40 -2.98 5.85
CA PRO A 151 -17.25 -1.55 6.09
C PRO A 151 -15.81 -1.22 6.49
N ASN A 152 -15.30 -0.03 6.13
CA ASN A 152 -13.91 0.38 6.41
C ASN A 152 -13.56 0.28 7.90
N SER A 153 -14.51 0.63 8.77
CA SER A 153 -14.37 0.47 10.23
C SER A 153 -14.10 -0.97 10.66
N ARG A 154 -14.68 -1.97 9.98
CA ARG A 154 -14.45 -3.38 10.27
C ARG A 154 -13.11 -3.88 9.74
N VAL A 155 -12.63 -3.34 8.61
CA VAL A 155 -11.29 -3.62 8.10
C VAL A 155 -10.24 -3.08 9.09
N ILE A 156 -10.38 -1.83 9.53
CA ILE A 156 -9.54 -1.22 10.58
C ILE A 156 -9.56 -2.06 11.85
N GLN A 157 -10.74 -2.44 12.35
CA GLN A 157 -10.87 -3.21 13.58
C GLN A 157 -10.17 -4.58 13.49
N SER A 158 -10.34 -5.30 12.37
CA SER A 158 -9.72 -6.61 12.17
C SER A 158 -8.20 -6.53 12.13
N THR A 159 -7.65 -5.54 11.42
CA THR A 159 -6.20 -5.31 11.35
C THR A 159 -5.62 -4.92 12.71
N ARG A 160 -6.31 -4.05 13.46
CA ARG A 160 -5.89 -3.65 14.82
C ARG A 160 -5.89 -4.82 15.80
N TRP A 161 -6.89 -5.70 15.72
CA TRP A 161 -6.97 -6.89 16.57
C TRP A 161 -5.80 -7.85 16.31
N LEU A 162 -5.50 -8.14 15.03
CA LEU A 162 -4.34 -8.97 14.67
C LEU A 162 -3.02 -8.32 15.10
N MET A 163 -2.91 -7.01 14.98
CA MET A 163 -1.73 -6.27 15.41
C MET A 163 -1.50 -6.34 16.92
N SER A 164 -2.55 -6.10 17.72
CA SER A 164 -2.50 -6.28 19.17
C SER A 164 -2.09 -7.70 19.55
N THR A 165 -2.58 -8.70 18.80
CA THR A 165 -2.25 -10.12 19.03
C THR A 165 -0.78 -10.40 18.74
N ALA A 166 -0.25 -9.86 17.63
CA ALA A 166 1.16 -9.97 17.29
C ALA A 166 2.07 -9.33 18.34
N PHE A 167 1.75 -8.13 18.81
CA PHE A 167 2.55 -7.47 19.86
C PHE A 167 2.52 -8.24 21.18
N THR A 168 1.33 -8.71 21.58
CA THR A 168 1.20 -9.57 22.77
C THR A 168 2.06 -10.84 22.65
N ALA A 169 2.16 -11.42 21.46
CA ALA A 169 3.04 -12.56 21.21
C ALA A 169 4.53 -12.21 21.29
N LEU A 170 4.92 -11.05 20.76
CA LEU A 170 6.30 -10.56 20.82
C LEU A 170 6.74 -10.20 22.25
N ASP A 171 5.82 -9.70 23.08
CA ASP A 171 6.05 -9.44 24.50
C ASP A 171 6.10 -10.72 25.35
N GLY A 172 6.05 -11.91 24.74
CA GLY A 172 6.16 -13.20 25.43
C GLY A 172 4.86 -13.67 26.11
N SER A 173 3.72 -13.05 25.79
CA SER A 173 2.43 -13.36 26.40
C SER A 173 1.56 -14.36 25.61
N VAL A 174 2.07 -14.93 24.50
CA VAL A 174 1.37 -15.94 23.69
C VAL A 174 2.22 -17.23 23.61
N PRO A 175 1.64 -18.44 23.83
CA PRO A 175 2.40 -19.69 23.81
C PRO A 175 2.96 -20.01 22.41
N ASP A 176 4.17 -20.56 22.40
CA ASP A 176 4.93 -21.06 21.24
C ASP A 176 4.07 -21.91 20.28
N ARG A 177 3.63 -21.32 19.17
CA ARG A 177 3.12 -22.03 18.00
C ARG A 177 3.38 -21.27 16.70
N VAL A 178 4.65 -21.16 16.32
CA VAL A 178 5.00 -21.06 14.89
C VAL A 178 6.21 -21.95 14.66
N SER A 179 5.95 -23.19 14.24
CA SER A 179 6.99 -24.04 13.67
C SER A 179 7.53 -23.39 12.39
N GLU A 180 8.86 -23.34 12.25
CA GLU A 180 9.54 -22.83 11.05
C GLU A 180 9.09 -23.63 9.81
N PRO A 181 8.92 -22.97 8.64
CA PRO A 181 8.74 -23.68 7.39
C PRO A 181 10.08 -24.36 7.01
N ALA A 182 10.02 -25.65 6.70
CA ALA A 182 11.14 -26.37 6.11
C ALA A 182 11.38 -25.87 4.67
N ASP A 183 12.66 -25.67 4.33
CA ASP A 183 13.17 -25.22 3.02
C ASP A 183 12.65 -26.04 1.82
#